data_AF-A0A9W8I123-F1
#
_entry.id   AF-A0A9W8I123-F1
#
_cell.length_a   1.000
_cell.length_b   1.000
_cell.length_c   1.000
_cell.angle_alpha   90.00
_cell.angle_beta   90.00
_cell.angle_gamma   90.00
#
_symmetry.space_group_name_H-M   'P 1'
#
loop_
_entity.id
_entity.type
_entity.pdbx_description
1 polymer ?
#
loop_
_entity_poly.entity_id
_entity_poly.type
_entity_poly.pdbx_seq_one_letter_code
_entity_poly.pdbx_strand_id
1 'polypeptide(L)'
;MSTVARPLNDEEVFSEMNKMVAFIRQEALEKAREIKVKADEEFNIEKAKLVRQESINVEGQFQRKVKQAEVKQRILTSTLINKSRLEVLQERQEMLDSVFVEAQQALKKLPEDKDKYGKLLVDFCLQAFLQLKDDVVTVRARKADLDLLKSAVPKAVELYKERTGKDIDASAVEDSPLPDSVLGGVRVSALGDRISVDNTLQARLDLSSNRMLPQLRNILFGQSPNRKFYN
;
A
#
# COMPACT_ATOMS: atom_id res chain seq x y z
N MET A 1 -19.43 -114.66 -11.84
CA MET A 1 -18.37 -115.28 -11.03
C MET A 1 -18.29 -114.51 -9.73
N SER A 2 -18.77 -115.13 -8.65
CA SER A 2 -18.86 -114.54 -7.31
C SER A 2 -17.46 -114.47 -6.69
N THR A 3 -16.91 -113.26 -6.54
CA THR A 3 -15.69 -113.04 -5.75
C THR A 3 -16.05 -113.15 -4.28
N VAL A 4 -15.76 -114.30 -3.69
CA VAL A 4 -15.88 -114.57 -2.25
C VAL A 4 -14.96 -113.61 -1.51
N ALA A 5 -15.51 -112.82 -0.58
CA ALA A 5 -14.72 -112.00 0.33
C ALA A 5 -13.90 -112.92 1.24
N ARG A 6 -12.59 -113.02 0.97
CA ARG A 6 -11.63 -113.69 1.83
C ARG A 6 -11.17 -112.70 2.91
N PRO A 7 -11.10 -113.08 4.19
CA PRO A 7 -10.46 -112.25 5.21
C PRO A 7 -8.97 -112.05 4.84
N LEU A 8 -8.54 -110.79 4.83
CA LEU A 8 -7.18 -110.38 4.48
C LEU A 8 -6.15 -111.07 5.40
N ASN A 9 -4.96 -111.38 4.87
CA ASN A 9 -3.85 -111.89 5.67
C ASN A 9 -3.18 -110.74 6.46
N ASP A 10 -2.51 -111.02 7.58
CA ASP A 10 -1.96 -109.98 8.48
C ASP A 10 -0.99 -109.01 7.78
N GLU A 11 -0.22 -109.48 6.80
CA GLU A 11 0.66 -108.62 5.97
C GLU A 11 -0.12 -107.68 5.04
N GLU A 12 -1.27 -108.13 4.51
CA GLU A 12 -2.15 -107.33 3.67
C GLU A 12 -2.85 -106.24 4.50
N VAL A 13 -3.26 -106.58 5.73
CA VAL A 13 -3.81 -105.63 6.72
C VAL A 13 -2.78 -104.57 7.10
N PHE A 14 -1.53 -104.95 7.34
CA PHE A 14 -0.44 -104.00 7.65
C PHE A 14 -0.14 -103.07 6.45
N SER A 15 -0.18 -103.60 5.23
CA SER A 15 -0.03 -102.82 4.00
C SER A 15 -1.17 -101.82 3.81
N GLU A 16 -2.42 -102.20 4.03
CA GLU A 16 -3.55 -101.27 4.00
C GLU A 16 -3.48 -100.21 5.10
N MET A 17 -3.09 -100.57 6.31
CA MET A 17 -2.92 -99.61 7.41
C MET A 17 -1.85 -98.57 7.07
N ASN A 18 -0.73 -98.98 6.49
CA ASN A 18 0.31 -98.04 6.04
C ASN A 18 -0.16 -97.14 4.89
N LYS A 19 -0.99 -97.64 3.98
CA LYS A 19 -1.65 -96.81 2.95
C LYS A 19 -2.58 -95.78 3.58
N MET A 20 -3.37 -96.16 4.59
CA MET A 20 -4.23 -95.22 5.33
C MET A 20 -3.41 -94.16 6.06
N VAL A 21 -2.32 -94.52 6.73
CA VAL A 21 -1.42 -93.55 7.39
C VAL A 21 -0.76 -92.60 6.38
N ALA A 22 -0.33 -93.12 5.23
CA ALA A 22 0.24 -92.30 4.16
C ALA A 22 -0.80 -91.33 3.57
N PHE A 23 -2.04 -91.78 3.40
CA PHE A 23 -3.15 -90.93 2.94
C PHE A 23 -3.43 -89.81 3.94
N ILE A 24 -3.58 -90.11 5.24
CA ILE A 24 -3.80 -89.10 6.29
C ILE A 24 -2.65 -88.08 6.32
N ARG A 25 -1.40 -88.54 6.15
CA ARG A 25 -0.24 -87.66 6.12
C ARG A 25 -0.23 -86.77 4.88
N GLN A 26 -0.59 -87.30 3.71
CA GLN A 26 -0.68 -86.52 2.48
C GLN A 26 -1.79 -85.47 2.56
N GLU A 27 -2.97 -85.85 3.06
CA GLU A 27 -4.10 -84.96 3.27
C GLU A 27 -3.73 -83.82 4.24
N ALA A 28 -3.04 -84.14 5.35
CA ALA A 28 -2.54 -83.13 6.28
C ALA A 28 -1.52 -82.17 5.62
N LEU A 29 -0.63 -82.67 4.76
CA LEU A 29 0.35 -81.87 4.05
C LEU A 29 -0.27 -80.99 2.95
N GLU A 30 -1.31 -81.47 2.28
CA GLU A 30 -2.09 -80.69 1.31
C GLU A 30 -2.88 -79.59 2.02
N LYS A 31 -3.55 -79.90 3.12
CA LYS A 31 -4.25 -78.91 3.95
C LYS A 31 -3.31 -77.86 4.53
N ALA A 32 -2.12 -78.24 4.98
CA ALA A 32 -1.10 -77.30 5.44
C ALA A 32 -0.59 -76.38 4.31
N ARG A 33 -0.43 -76.92 3.09
CA ARG A 33 -0.07 -76.12 1.90
C ARG A 33 -1.18 -75.16 1.51
N GLU A 34 -2.43 -75.61 1.51
CA GLU A 34 -3.59 -74.76 1.22
C GLU A 34 -3.68 -73.59 2.21
N ILE A 35 -3.51 -73.84 3.51
CA ILE A 35 -3.50 -72.80 4.53
C ILE A 35 -2.38 -71.78 4.26
N LYS A 36 -1.17 -72.24 3.91
CA LYS A 36 -0.05 -71.34 3.60
C LYS A 36 -0.33 -70.47 2.38
N VAL A 37 -0.83 -71.05 1.28
CA VAL A 37 -1.16 -70.30 0.07
C VAL A 37 -2.24 -69.25 0.36
N LYS A 38 -3.29 -69.62 1.11
CA LYS A 38 -4.33 -68.67 1.52
C LYS A 38 -3.78 -67.56 2.42
N ALA A 39 -2.90 -67.88 3.35
CA ALA A 39 -2.27 -66.88 4.21
C ALA A 39 -1.42 -65.88 3.40
N ASP A 40 -0.68 -66.34 2.39
CA ASP A 40 0.11 -65.47 1.51
C ASP A 40 -0.79 -64.59 0.62
N GLU A 41 -1.89 -65.14 0.11
CA GLU A 41 -2.90 -64.38 -0.64
C GLU A 41 -3.54 -63.29 0.24
N GLU A 42 -4.00 -63.65 1.44
CA GLU A 42 -4.60 -62.71 2.40
C GLU A 42 -3.60 -61.63 2.82
N PHE A 43 -2.36 -62.00 3.13
CA PHE A 43 -1.29 -61.04 3.46
C PHE A 43 -1.09 -60.01 2.36
N ASN A 44 -1.01 -60.45 1.10
CA ASN A 44 -0.82 -59.55 -0.03
C ASN A 44 -2.02 -58.62 -0.23
N ILE A 45 -3.24 -59.14 -0.06
CA ILE A 45 -4.48 -58.34 -0.15
C ILE A 45 -4.53 -57.29 0.96
N GLU A 46 -4.29 -57.67 2.21
CA GLU A 46 -4.31 -56.73 3.34
C GLU A 46 -3.22 -55.68 3.25
N LYS A 47 -1.99 -56.08 2.89
CA LYS A 47 -0.88 -55.17 2.65
C LYS A 47 -1.22 -54.15 1.56
N ALA A 48 -1.75 -54.62 0.42
CA ALA A 48 -2.15 -53.73 -0.67
C ALA A 48 -3.26 -52.75 -0.24
N LYS A 49 -4.23 -53.23 0.55
CA LYS A 49 -5.32 -52.40 1.09
C LYS A 49 -4.78 -51.31 2.02
N LEU A 50 -3.92 -51.67 2.98
CA LEU A 50 -3.31 -50.72 3.92
C LEU A 50 -2.47 -49.67 3.20
N VAL A 51 -1.59 -50.11 2.29
CA VAL A 51 -0.75 -49.19 1.50
C VAL A 51 -1.61 -48.25 0.67
N ARG A 52 -2.66 -48.76 0.01
CA ARG A 52 -3.57 -47.92 -0.81
C ARG A 52 -4.30 -46.89 0.04
N GLN A 53 -4.80 -47.29 1.21
CA GLN A 53 -5.51 -46.39 2.13
C GLN A 53 -4.60 -45.26 2.61
N GLU A 54 -3.39 -45.58 3.07
CA GLU A 54 -2.43 -44.56 3.51
C GLU A 54 -1.92 -43.69 2.35
N SER A 55 -1.74 -44.26 1.15
CA SER A 55 -1.38 -43.47 -0.04
C SER A 55 -2.42 -42.39 -0.36
N ILE A 56 -3.71 -42.73 -0.25
CA ILE A 56 -4.80 -41.75 -0.47
C ILE A 56 -4.76 -40.65 0.60
N ASN A 57 -4.50 -41.01 1.86
CA ASN A 57 -4.39 -40.04 2.95
C ASN A 57 -3.21 -39.08 2.72
N VAL A 58 -2.04 -39.62 2.37
CA VAL A 58 -0.83 -38.84 2.08
C VAL A 58 -1.06 -37.92 0.89
N GLU A 59 -1.65 -38.43 -0.20
CA GLU A 59 -1.97 -37.63 -1.38
C GLU A 59 -2.93 -36.49 -1.05
N GLY A 60 -3.98 -36.76 -0.26
CA GLY A 60 -4.93 -35.73 0.18
C GLY A 60 -4.27 -34.63 1.03
N GLN A 61 -3.34 -34.98 1.91
CA GLN A 61 -2.56 -33.99 2.67
C GLN A 61 -1.60 -33.21 1.78
N PHE A 62 -0.93 -33.88 0.84
CA PHE A 62 0.00 -33.24 -0.09
C PHE A 62 -0.73 -32.22 -0.97
N GLN A 63 -1.88 -32.58 -1.55
CA GLN A 63 -2.68 -31.65 -2.34
C GLN A 63 -3.12 -30.41 -1.56
N ARG A 64 -3.47 -30.57 -0.27
CA ARG A 64 -3.78 -29.41 0.59
C ARG A 64 -2.56 -28.51 0.79
N LYS A 65 -1.38 -29.09 1.02
CA LYS A 65 -0.12 -28.32 1.15
C LYS A 65 0.24 -27.59 -0.14
N VAL A 66 0.10 -28.24 -1.29
CA VAL A 66 0.34 -27.62 -2.62
C VAL A 66 -0.60 -26.44 -2.83
N LYS A 67 -1.91 -26.62 -2.63
CA LYS A 67 -2.88 -25.52 -2.75
C LYS A 67 -2.58 -24.36 -1.81
N GLN A 68 -2.19 -24.64 -0.56
CA GLN A 68 -1.78 -23.60 0.38
C GLN A 68 -0.52 -22.85 -0.09
N ALA A 69 0.46 -23.56 -0.63
CA ALA A 69 1.68 -22.95 -1.16
C ALA A 69 1.37 -22.06 -2.38
N GLU A 70 0.52 -22.50 -3.30
CA GLU A 70 0.08 -21.71 -4.45
C GLU A 70 -0.64 -20.43 -4.01
N VAL A 71 -1.56 -20.52 -3.05
CA VAL A 71 -2.27 -19.34 -2.51
C VAL A 71 -1.28 -18.38 -1.86
N LYS A 72 -0.35 -18.89 -1.03
CA LYS A 72 0.71 -18.07 -0.43
C LYS A 72 1.56 -17.37 -1.48
N GLN A 73 1.96 -18.08 -2.54
CA GLN A 73 2.72 -17.50 -3.64
C GLN A 73 1.96 -16.35 -4.31
N ARG A 74 0.66 -16.54 -4.60
CA ARG A 74 -0.19 -15.48 -5.18
C ARG A 74 -0.30 -14.25 -4.28
N ILE A 75 -0.47 -14.45 -2.98
CA ILE A 75 -0.52 -13.36 -1.99
C ILE A 75 0.80 -12.61 -1.96
N LEU A 76 1.93 -13.33 -1.93
CA LEU A 76 3.26 -12.72 -1.94
C LEU A 76 3.49 -11.91 -3.21
N THR A 77 3.20 -12.46 -4.38
CA THR A 77 3.30 -11.74 -5.65
C THR A 77 2.43 -10.48 -5.66
N SER A 78 1.18 -10.57 -5.20
CA SER A 78 0.29 -9.41 -5.10
C SER A 78 0.82 -8.34 -4.15
N THR A 79 1.35 -8.76 -2.99
CA THR A 79 1.92 -7.86 -1.99
C THR A 79 3.15 -7.14 -2.54
N LEU A 80 4.04 -7.86 -3.24
CA LEU A 80 5.23 -7.29 -3.86
C LEU A 80 4.87 -6.28 -4.95
N ILE A 81 3.92 -6.61 -5.83
CA ILE A 81 3.46 -5.68 -6.88
C ILE A 81 2.87 -4.41 -6.26
N ASN A 82 2.05 -4.54 -5.21
CA ASN A 82 1.48 -3.37 -4.56
C ASN A 82 2.55 -2.55 -3.83
N LYS A 83 3.54 -3.19 -3.20
CA LYS A 83 4.69 -2.51 -2.58
C LYS A 83 5.47 -1.70 -3.61
N SER A 84 5.87 -2.31 -4.72
CA SER A 84 6.58 -1.60 -5.80
C SER A 84 5.74 -0.46 -6.39
N ARG A 85 4.41 -0.64 -6.49
CA ARG A 85 3.52 0.45 -6.92
C ARG A 85 3.51 1.61 -5.93
N LEU A 86 3.46 1.34 -4.63
CA LEU A 86 3.49 2.36 -3.58
C LEU A 86 4.83 3.10 -3.56
N GLU A 87 5.95 2.39 -3.72
CA GLU A 87 7.29 2.98 -3.84
C GLU A 87 7.35 3.97 -5.01
N VAL A 88 6.86 3.58 -6.19
CA VAL A 88 6.81 4.49 -7.36
C VAL A 88 5.92 5.71 -7.10
N LEU A 89 4.81 5.56 -6.38
CA LEU A 89 3.93 6.69 -6.04
C LEU A 89 4.59 7.63 -5.03
N GLN A 90 5.33 7.08 -4.06
CA GLN A 90 6.08 7.85 -3.08
C GLN A 90 7.19 8.66 -3.76
N GLU A 91 8.02 8.02 -4.59
CA GLU A 91 9.09 8.71 -5.33
C GLU A 91 8.55 9.82 -6.24
N ARG A 92 7.38 9.61 -6.85
CA ARG A 92 6.70 10.66 -7.64
C ARG A 92 6.26 11.85 -6.79
N GLN A 93 5.78 11.59 -5.58
CA GLN A 93 5.41 12.66 -4.63
C GLN A 93 6.66 13.40 -4.16
N GLU A 94 7.73 12.68 -3.80
CA GLU A 94 8.99 13.27 -3.36
C GLU A 94 9.62 14.15 -4.45
N MET A 95 9.55 13.74 -5.73
CA MET A 95 9.97 14.59 -6.86
C MET A 95 9.10 15.84 -7.04
N LEU A 96 7.80 15.78 -6.74
CA LEU A 96 6.95 16.98 -6.79
C LEU A 96 7.28 17.92 -5.63
N ASP A 97 7.48 17.35 -4.44
CA ASP A 97 7.81 18.10 -3.24
C ASP A 97 9.18 18.78 -3.37
N SER A 98 10.16 18.13 -4.00
CA SER A 98 11.48 18.74 -4.25
C SER A 98 11.39 19.98 -5.14
N VAL A 99 10.55 19.97 -6.19
CA VAL A 99 10.30 21.15 -7.04
C VAL A 99 9.71 22.30 -6.23
N PHE A 100 8.80 22.03 -5.30
CA PHE A 100 8.25 23.06 -4.42
C PHE A 100 9.28 23.57 -3.40
N VAL A 101 10.15 22.70 -2.89
CA VAL A 101 11.27 23.10 -2.02
C VAL A 101 12.24 24.01 -2.78
N GLU A 102 12.58 23.70 -4.03
CA GLU A 102 13.40 24.57 -4.88
C GLU A 102 12.73 25.92 -5.16
N ALA A 103 11.42 25.92 -5.43
CA ALA A 103 10.64 27.16 -5.58
C ALA A 103 10.65 28.00 -4.30
N GLN A 104 10.51 27.38 -3.12
CA GLN A 104 10.64 28.06 -1.84
C GLN A 104 12.04 28.65 -1.64
N GLN A 105 13.10 27.92 -2.01
CA GLN A 105 14.48 28.42 -1.95
C GLN A 105 14.72 29.60 -2.89
N ALA A 106 14.12 29.59 -4.09
CA ALA A 106 14.16 30.73 -5.00
C ALA A 106 13.44 31.95 -4.41
N LEU A 107 12.28 31.75 -3.77
CA LEU A 107 11.54 32.82 -3.10
C LEU A 107 12.30 33.39 -1.89
N LYS A 108 13.15 32.61 -1.20
CA LYS A 108 14.01 33.11 -0.11
C LYS A 108 15.01 34.16 -0.54
N LYS A 109 15.43 34.16 -1.81
CA LYS A 109 16.37 35.14 -2.36
C LYS A 109 15.71 36.46 -2.75
N LEU A 110 14.38 36.47 -2.89
CA LEU A 110 13.63 37.62 -3.37
C LEU A 110 13.71 38.86 -2.44
N PRO A 111 13.71 38.71 -1.09
CA PRO A 111 13.91 39.82 -0.16
C PRO A 111 15.31 40.47 -0.23
N GLU A 112 16.31 39.83 -0.86
CA GLU A 112 17.64 40.44 -1.06
C GLU A 112 17.55 41.66 -2.01
N ASP A 113 16.66 41.61 -3.00
CA ASP A 113 16.35 42.71 -3.92
C ASP A 113 15.32 43.68 -3.30
N LYS A 114 15.78 44.58 -2.42
CA LYS A 114 14.92 45.54 -1.69
C LYS A 114 13.97 46.35 -2.57
N ASP A 115 14.38 46.75 -3.78
CA ASP A 115 13.55 47.57 -4.68
C ASP A 115 12.38 46.79 -5.28
N LYS A 116 12.62 45.54 -5.70
CA LYS A 116 11.57 44.67 -6.25
C LYS A 116 10.63 44.20 -5.15
N TYR A 117 11.20 43.81 -4.01
CA TYR A 117 10.43 43.38 -2.85
C TYR A 117 9.57 44.50 -2.27
N GLY A 118 10.08 45.73 -2.22
CA GLY A 118 9.31 46.90 -1.79
C GLY A 118 8.08 47.17 -2.66
N LYS A 119 8.20 47.06 -3.99
CA LYS A 119 7.04 47.16 -4.91
C LYS A 119 6.03 46.04 -4.68
N LEU A 120 6.50 44.80 -4.52
CA LEU A 120 5.63 43.65 -4.25
C LEU A 120 4.89 43.77 -2.91
N LEU A 121 5.51 44.31 -1.87
CA LEU A 121 4.86 44.55 -0.58
C LEU A 121 3.71 45.57 -0.71
N VAL A 122 3.88 46.62 -1.52
CA VAL A 122 2.80 47.57 -1.82
C VAL A 122 1.62 46.85 -2.49
N ASP A 123 1.90 46.04 -3.51
CA ASP A 123 0.86 45.27 -4.22
C ASP A 123 0.16 44.25 -3.30
N PHE A 124 0.91 43.61 -2.39
CA PHE A 124 0.34 42.66 -1.43
C PHE A 124 -0.57 43.34 -0.41
N CYS A 125 -0.19 44.52 0.08
CA CYS A 125 -1.05 45.33 0.95
C CYS A 125 -2.32 45.76 0.20
N LEU A 126 -2.17 46.28 -1.01
CA LEU A 126 -3.31 46.71 -1.83
C LEU A 126 -4.28 45.56 -2.14
N GLN A 127 -3.77 44.38 -2.52
CA GLN A 127 -4.61 43.21 -2.76
C GLN A 127 -5.38 42.79 -1.51
N ALA A 128 -4.73 42.80 -0.35
CA ALA A 128 -5.37 42.44 0.92
C ALA A 128 -6.45 43.47 1.31
N PHE A 129 -6.20 44.77 1.12
CA PHE A 129 -7.17 45.83 1.40
C PHE A 129 -8.40 45.72 0.49
N LEU A 130 -8.21 45.43 -0.80
CA LEU A 130 -9.30 45.22 -1.76
C LEU A 130 -10.15 43.98 -1.44
N GLN A 131 -9.56 42.99 -0.78
CA GLN A 131 -10.24 41.75 -0.39
C GLN A 131 -11.00 41.89 0.93
N LEU A 132 -10.46 42.63 1.91
CA LEU A 132 -11.11 42.90 3.20
C LEU A 132 -12.22 43.95 3.09
N LYS A 133 -11.98 45.07 2.37
CA LYS A 133 -12.92 46.19 2.23
C LYS A 133 -13.46 46.74 3.57
N ASP A 134 -12.62 46.76 4.59
CA ASP A 134 -12.92 47.32 5.91
C ASP A 134 -12.24 48.68 6.11
N ASP A 135 -12.83 49.52 6.96
CA ASP A 135 -12.35 50.89 7.22
C ASP A 135 -11.08 50.92 8.09
N VAL A 136 -10.94 49.96 9.02
CA VAL A 136 -9.79 49.87 9.95
C VAL A 136 -9.08 48.53 9.76
N VAL A 137 -7.80 48.61 9.39
CA VAL A 137 -7.01 47.44 9.02
C VAL A 137 -5.65 47.45 9.73
N THR A 138 -5.24 46.28 10.21
CA THR A 138 -3.94 46.06 10.86
C THR A 138 -3.06 45.18 10.00
N VAL A 139 -1.80 45.59 9.82
CA VAL A 139 -0.84 44.97 8.91
C VAL A 139 0.31 44.40 9.70
N ARG A 140 0.60 43.11 9.53
CA ARG A 140 1.70 42.38 10.18
C ARG A 140 2.68 41.85 9.15
N ALA A 141 3.96 42.04 9.41
CA ALA A 141 5.05 41.47 8.63
C ALA A 141 6.11 40.85 9.55
N ARG A 142 7.15 40.28 8.94
CA ARG A 142 8.34 39.82 9.65
C ARG A 142 9.13 41.01 10.20
N LYS A 143 9.86 40.83 11.30
CA LYS A 143 10.71 41.87 11.91
C LYS A 143 11.68 42.53 10.92
N ALA A 144 12.28 41.76 10.03
CA ALA A 144 13.22 42.25 9.00
C ALA A 144 12.55 43.15 7.93
N ASP A 145 11.24 43.04 7.75
CA ASP A 145 10.50 43.72 6.69
C ASP A 145 9.73 44.94 7.19
N LEU A 146 9.77 45.23 8.50
CA LEU A 146 9.02 46.31 9.13
C LEU A 146 9.36 47.69 8.55
N ASP A 147 10.65 47.94 8.26
CA ASP A 147 11.10 49.22 7.69
C ASP A 147 10.54 49.43 6.27
N LEU A 148 10.57 48.38 5.45
CA LEU A 148 9.99 48.42 4.11
C LEU A 148 8.46 48.54 4.18
N LEU A 149 7.83 47.84 5.12
CA LEU A 149 6.39 47.89 5.34
C LEU A 149 5.91 49.30 5.70
N LYS A 150 6.59 50.00 6.62
CA LYS A 150 6.27 51.38 7.00
C LYS A 150 6.28 52.34 5.80
N SER A 151 7.16 52.10 4.83
CA SER A 151 7.21 52.88 3.59
C SER A 151 6.17 52.44 2.54
N ALA A 152 5.69 51.19 2.61
CA ALA A 152 4.78 50.59 1.64
C ALA A 152 3.30 50.81 1.99
N VAL A 153 2.95 50.79 3.29
CA VAL A 153 1.57 51.01 3.77
C VAL A 153 0.97 52.34 3.28
N PRO A 154 1.62 53.52 3.41
CA PRO A 154 1.02 54.78 2.94
C PRO A 154 0.79 54.78 1.42
N LYS A 155 1.72 54.23 0.64
CA LYS A 155 1.57 54.09 -0.81
C LYS A 155 0.40 53.17 -1.20
N ALA A 156 0.21 52.08 -0.44
CA ALA A 156 -0.90 51.17 -0.65
C ALA A 156 -2.26 51.81 -0.30
N VAL A 157 -2.31 52.69 0.71
CA VAL A 157 -3.51 53.45 1.07
C VAL A 157 -3.87 54.46 -0.02
N GLU A 158 -2.91 55.21 -0.57
CA GLU A 158 -3.14 56.13 -1.70
C GLU A 158 -3.71 55.40 -2.91
N LEU A 159 -3.08 54.30 -3.33
CA LEU A 159 -3.54 53.48 -4.45
C LEU A 159 -4.92 52.83 -4.19
N TYR A 160 -5.23 52.51 -2.93
CA TYR A 160 -6.55 52.01 -2.56
C TYR A 160 -7.63 53.08 -2.70
N LYS A 161 -7.35 54.31 -2.22
CA LYS A 161 -8.24 55.47 -2.36
C LYS A 161 -8.51 55.79 -3.83
N GLU A 162 -7.47 55.75 -4.67
CA GLU A 162 -7.62 55.95 -6.13
C GLU A 162 -8.53 54.91 -6.79
N ARG A 163 -8.47 53.64 -6.37
CA ARG A 163 -9.24 52.56 -6.99
C ARG A 163 -10.66 52.42 -6.48
N THR A 164 -10.92 52.76 -5.22
CA THR A 164 -12.21 52.47 -4.56
C THR A 164 -12.96 53.73 -4.11
N GLY A 165 -12.29 54.88 -4.04
CA GLY A 165 -12.87 56.13 -3.55
C GLY A 165 -13.19 56.14 -2.05
N LYS A 166 -12.68 55.16 -1.29
CA LYS A 166 -12.87 55.05 0.16
C LYS A 166 -11.54 55.19 0.90
N ASP A 167 -11.59 55.83 2.06
CA ASP A 167 -10.46 55.96 2.97
C ASP A 167 -10.33 54.70 3.83
N ILE A 168 -9.09 54.25 4.05
CA ILE A 168 -8.75 53.15 4.95
C ILE A 168 -7.71 53.64 5.95
N ASP A 169 -7.96 53.36 7.23
CA ASP A 169 -7.00 53.50 8.32
C ASP A 169 -6.18 52.20 8.45
N ALA A 170 -5.04 52.15 7.75
CA ALA A 170 -4.10 51.04 7.82
C ALA A 170 -2.98 51.33 8.83
N SER A 171 -2.85 50.49 9.85
CA SER A 171 -1.77 50.57 10.85
C SER A 171 -0.83 49.36 10.77
N ALA A 172 0.48 49.61 10.77
CA ALA A 172 1.48 48.56 10.91
C ALA A 172 1.67 48.23 12.40
N VAL A 173 1.39 46.99 12.81
CA VAL A 173 1.44 46.57 14.22
C VAL A 173 2.80 45.93 14.52
N GLU A 174 3.53 46.50 15.48
CA GLU A 174 4.85 45.99 15.93
C GLU A 174 4.76 44.96 17.07
N ASP A 175 3.67 44.96 17.85
CA ASP A 175 3.52 44.14 19.06
C ASP A 175 3.39 42.62 18.82
N SER A 176 3.16 42.20 17.57
CA SER A 176 3.01 40.77 17.22
C SER A 176 3.51 40.49 15.79
N PRO A 177 4.84 40.47 15.57
CA PRO A 177 5.40 40.23 14.25
C PRO A 177 5.21 38.77 13.80
N LEU A 178 5.25 38.55 12.49
CA LEU A 178 5.21 37.18 11.94
C LEU A 178 6.49 36.41 12.33
N PRO A 179 6.40 35.07 12.48
CA PRO A 179 7.55 34.23 12.77
C PRO A 179 8.66 34.38 11.72
N ASP A 180 9.92 34.30 12.15
CA ASP A 180 11.09 34.36 11.24
C ASP A 180 11.19 33.16 10.28
N SER A 181 10.39 32.10 10.52
CA SER A 181 10.28 30.96 9.61
C SER A 181 9.57 31.31 8.30
N VAL A 182 8.80 32.41 8.26
CA VAL A 182 8.06 32.83 7.07
C VAL A 182 9.01 33.51 6.09
N LEU A 183 8.88 33.13 4.81
CA LEU A 183 9.70 33.61 3.69
C LEU A 183 9.60 35.14 3.46
N GLY A 184 8.49 35.74 3.90
CA GLY A 184 8.17 37.16 3.73
C GLY A 184 6.71 37.38 3.38
N GLY A 185 6.37 38.63 3.08
CA GLY A 185 5.02 39.09 2.77
C GLY A 185 4.25 39.58 3.99
N VAL A 186 2.94 39.67 3.84
CA VAL A 186 2.09 40.46 4.75
C VAL A 186 0.85 39.68 5.15
N ARG A 187 0.52 39.70 6.45
CA ARG A 187 -0.77 39.25 6.97
C ARG A 187 -1.57 40.47 7.41
N VAL A 188 -2.79 40.57 6.91
CA VAL A 188 -3.64 41.73 7.14
C VAL A 188 -4.89 41.29 7.90
N SER A 189 -5.20 41.96 9.00
CA SER A 189 -6.34 41.63 9.85
C SER A 189 -7.27 42.83 10.03
N ALA A 190 -8.57 42.57 10.12
CA ALA A 190 -9.62 43.55 10.42
C ALA A 190 -10.50 43.08 11.59
N LEU A 191 -11.33 43.99 12.14
CA LEU A 191 -12.27 43.72 13.24
C LEU A 191 -11.61 43.08 14.48
N GLY A 192 -10.43 43.56 14.87
CA GLY A 192 -9.70 43.03 16.03
C GLY A 192 -9.32 41.56 15.86
N ASP A 193 -8.65 41.23 14.74
CA ASP A 193 -8.17 39.88 14.38
C ASP A 193 -9.22 38.82 14.05
N ARG A 194 -10.50 39.18 13.94
CA ARG A 194 -11.54 38.21 13.55
C ARG A 194 -11.49 37.81 12.09
N ILE A 195 -11.13 38.74 11.21
CA ILE A 195 -11.00 38.49 9.78
C ILE A 195 -9.56 38.74 9.40
N SER A 196 -8.88 37.74 8.84
CA SER A 196 -7.48 37.85 8.45
C SER A 196 -7.27 37.32 7.04
N VAL A 197 -6.52 38.07 6.24
CA VAL A 197 -6.02 37.67 4.93
C VAL A 197 -4.52 37.40 5.06
N ASP A 198 -4.15 36.14 4.85
CA ASP A 198 -2.74 35.74 4.77
C ASP A 198 -2.24 35.91 3.33
N ASN A 199 -1.49 36.98 3.09
CA ASN A 199 -0.86 37.26 1.81
C ASN A 199 0.67 37.12 1.90
N THR A 200 1.14 36.17 2.71
CA THR A 200 2.55 35.79 2.76
C THR A 200 2.99 35.06 1.49
N LEU A 201 4.28 35.13 1.16
CA LEU A 201 4.85 34.43 0.01
C LEU A 201 4.60 32.92 0.07
N GLN A 202 4.63 32.35 1.28
CA GLN A 202 4.39 30.92 1.51
C GLN A 202 2.94 30.54 1.25
N ALA A 203 1.97 31.27 1.82
CA ALA A 203 0.54 30.99 1.58
C ALA A 203 0.17 31.12 0.09
N ARG A 204 0.75 32.10 -0.61
CA ARG A 204 0.57 32.24 -2.07
C ARG A 204 1.16 31.08 -2.85
N LEU A 205 2.37 30.63 -2.47
CA LEU A 205 2.97 29.46 -3.09
C LEU A 205 2.08 28.25 -2.88
N ASP A 206 1.63 27.97 -1.65
CA ASP A 206 0.78 26.81 -1.35
C ASP A 206 -0.55 26.83 -2.13
N LEU A 207 -1.19 28.01 -2.23
CA LEU A 207 -2.39 28.19 -3.06
C LEU A 207 -2.12 27.95 -4.54
N SER A 208 -1.00 28.45 -5.06
CA SER A 208 -0.60 28.27 -6.46
C SER A 208 -0.24 26.81 -6.74
N SER A 209 0.54 26.19 -5.86
CA SER A 209 0.93 24.78 -5.91
C SER A 209 -0.30 23.91 -6.03
N ASN A 210 -1.28 24.06 -5.12
CA ASN A 210 -2.50 23.25 -5.15
C ASN A 210 -3.30 23.38 -6.46
N ARG A 211 -3.34 24.58 -7.05
CA ARG A 211 -4.02 24.81 -8.34
C ARG A 211 -3.24 24.27 -9.52
N MET A 212 -1.91 24.35 -9.48
CA MET A 212 -1.03 23.94 -10.58
C MET A 212 -0.62 22.47 -10.51
N LEU A 213 -0.84 21.77 -9.38
CA LEU A 213 -0.53 20.35 -9.20
C LEU A 213 -0.98 19.47 -10.39
N PRO A 214 -2.22 19.59 -10.93
CA PRO A 214 -2.64 18.79 -12.09
C PRO A 214 -1.83 19.10 -13.35
N GLN A 215 -1.43 20.36 -13.55
CA GLN A 215 -0.62 20.79 -14.70
C GLN A 215 0.83 20.32 -14.55
N LEU A 216 1.43 20.50 -13.38
CA LEU A 216 2.79 20.05 -13.06
C LEU A 216 2.91 18.54 -13.22
N ARG A 217 1.91 17.78 -12.75
CA ARG A 217 1.85 16.33 -12.95
C ARG A 217 1.88 15.96 -14.44
N ASN A 218 1.11 16.65 -15.28
CA ASN A 218 1.06 16.38 -16.72
C ASN A 218 2.38 16.75 -17.42
N ILE A 219 3.06 17.82 -16.97
CA ILE A 219 4.34 18.24 -17.52
C ILE A 219 5.45 17.23 -17.16
N LEU A 220 5.51 16.81 -15.89
CA LEU A 220 6.57 15.94 -15.37
C LEU A 220 6.39 14.47 -15.75
N PHE A 221 5.15 13.97 -15.72
CA PHE A 221 4.87 12.54 -15.90
C PHE A 221 4.06 12.22 -17.17
N GLY A 222 3.71 13.23 -17.97
CA GLY A 222 2.90 13.07 -19.16
C GLY A 222 1.41 12.94 -18.88
N GLN A 223 0.62 12.96 -19.95
CA GLN A 223 -0.83 12.75 -19.89
C GLN A 223 -1.14 11.28 -19.64
N SER A 224 -2.24 11.02 -18.90
CA SER A 224 -2.71 9.65 -18.72
C SER A 224 -3.20 9.08 -20.06
N PRO A 225 -2.71 7.91 -20.51
CA PRO A 225 -3.16 7.30 -21.76
C PRO A 225 -4.64 6.92 -21.74
N ASN A 226 -5.23 6.76 -20.55
CA ASN A 226 -6.63 6.39 -20.36
C ASN A 226 -7.58 7.59 -20.31
N ARG A 227 -7.07 8.83 -20.22
CA ARG A 227 -7.91 10.03 -20.18
C ARG A 227 -8.30 10.45 -21.60
N LYS A 228 -9.57 10.23 -21.96
CA LYS A 228 -10.13 10.59 -23.27
C LYS A 228 -10.80 11.97 -23.30
N PHE A 229 -11.27 12.48 -22.16
CA PHE A 229 -12.00 13.74 -22.06
C PHE A 229 -11.31 14.70 -21.09
N TYR A 230 -11.26 15.98 -21.48
CA TYR A 230 -10.56 17.06 -20.75
C TYR A 230 -11.51 18.13 -20.20
N ASN A 231 -12.82 17.90 -20.33
CA ASN A 231 -13.86 18.81 -19.87
C ASN A 231 -14.00 18.80 -18.34
#